data_AF-A0AAD9XQ49-F1
#
_entry.id   AF-A0AAD9XQ49-F1
#
_cell.length_a   1.000
_cell.length_b   1.000
_cell.length_c   1.000
_cell.angle_alpha   90.00
_cell.angle_beta   90.00
_cell.angle_gamma   90.00
#
_symmetry.space_group_name_H-M   'P 1'
#
loop_
_entity.id
_entity.type
_entity.pdbx_description
1 polymer ?
#
loop_
_entity_poly.entity_id
_entity_poly.type
_entity_poly.pdbx_seq_one_letter_code
_entity_poly.pdbx_strand_id
1 'polypeptide(L)'
;MGSLTLSLSSRSPTLHFNKQQPAYSLFRLSNSSMESVFSSINKFSGFTLLFVFLLSCSTFTCSTEAYDAVDTRENITIKWDVMSWTPDGYVAVVTIYNFQKHHEIKAPGWRLGWTWAKKEVIWSTVGSQTTEQGDCSKYKGNVPHSCKKDPTVVDLLPGTPYNQQVENCCKGGVLKPWDASSFQLSVGSAGTTNKTVRMPKHFTLNAPGNAYTCGPAKIVQTTRFISQDKRRTTQALMTWIVICKF
;
A
#
# COMPACT_ATOMS: atom_id res chain seq x y z
N MET A 1 -33.81 35.01 22.17
CA MET A 1 -34.46 33.71 22.49
C MET A 1 -34.75 33.01 21.18
N GLY A 2 -34.34 31.75 21.04
CA GLY A 2 -34.61 30.92 19.86
C GLY A 2 -33.37 30.36 19.17
N SER A 3 -32.68 29.44 19.84
CA SER A 3 -31.69 28.55 19.22
C SER A 3 -32.43 27.50 18.39
N LEU A 4 -32.03 27.29 17.13
CA LEU A 4 -32.47 26.17 16.30
C LEU A 4 -31.23 25.41 15.83
N THR A 5 -30.88 24.41 16.63
CA THR A 5 -29.99 23.31 16.27
C THR A 5 -30.73 22.32 15.36
N LEU A 6 -30.16 22.01 14.19
CA LEU A 6 -30.53 20.82 13.43
C LEU A 6 -29.26 19.99 13.14
N SER A 7 -29.25 18.82 13.75
CA SER A 7 -28.24 17.78 13.68
C SER A 7 -28.20 17.11 12.30
N LEU A 8 -27.02 17.03 11.68
CA LEU A 8 -26.80 16.17 10.52
C LEU A 8 -26.08 14.89 10.95
N SER A 9 -26.84 13.81 11.02
CA SER A 9 -26.39 12.44 11.21
C SER A 9 -25.62 11.96 9.97
N SER A 10 -24.31 11.72 10.11
CA SER A 10 -23.50 11.09 9.05
C SER A 10 -23.47 9.57 9.22
N ARG A 11 -24.36 8.87 8.51
CA ARG A 11 -24.24 7.41 8.27
C ARG A 11 -23.13 7.16 7.24
N SER A 12 -22.16 6.33 7.60
CA SER A 12 -21.12 5.82 6.70
C SER A 12 -21.72 4.97 5.58
N PRO A 13 -21.30 5.11 4.31
CA PRO A 13 -21.65 4.16 3.26
C PRO A 13 -20.62 3.04 3.20
N THR A 14 -21.10 1.82 3.41
CA THR A 14 -20.45 0.55 3.14
C THR A 14 -20.22 0.39 1.63
N LEU A 15 -18.97 0.19 1.20
CA LEU A 15 -18.62 -0.17 -0.17
C LEU A 15 -18.85 -1.67 -0.40
N HIS A 16 -19.85 -2.01 -1.22
CA HIS A 16 -20.06 -3.36 -1.72
C HIS A 16 -19.11 -3.66 -2.88
N PHE A 17 -18.22 -4.64 -2.71
CA PHE A 17 -17.47 -5.25 -3.80
C PHE A 17 -18.35 -6.29 -4.51
N ASN A 18 -18.61 -6.07 -5.80
CA ASN A 18 -19.33 -7.00 -6.65
C ASN A 18 -18.37 -8.12 -7.08
N LYS A 19 -18.64 -9.36 -6.68
CA LYS A 19 -17.80 -10.53 -6.96
C LYS A 19 -18.32 -11.20 -8.23
N GLN A 20 -17.61 -11.03 -9.34
CA GLN A 20 -17.91 -11.72 -10.60
C GLN A 20 -17.26 -13.12 -10.55
N GLN A 21 -18.07 -14.18 -10.48
CA GLN A 21 -17.63 -15.58 -10.61
C GLN A 21 -17.60 -16.01 -12.08
N PRO A 22 -16.59 -16.77 -12.54
CA PRO A 22 -16.62 -17.41 -13.85
C PRO A 22 -17.45 -18.70 -13.79
N ALA A 23 -18.27 -18.91 -14.82
CA ALA A 23 -19.04 -20.13 -15.05
C ALA A 23 -18.11 -21.29 -15.41
N TYR A 24 -18.22 -22.41 -14.70
CA TYR A 24 -17.59 -23.66 -15.09
C TYR A 24 -18.53 -24.45 -16.01
N SER A 25 -18.00 -24.81 -17.17
CA SER A 25 -18.58 -25.70 -18.17
C SER A 25 -18.76 -27.11 -17.62
N LEU A 26 -19.99 -27.65 -17.70
CA LEU A 26 -20.32 -29.04 -17.41
C LEU A 26 -19.73 -29.96 -18.50
N PHE A 27 -18.70 -30.74 -18.14
CA PHE A 27 -18.29 -31.89 -18.94
C PHE A 27 -19.22 -33.08 -18.65
N ARG A 28 -19.90 -33.55 -19.70
CA ARG A 28 -20.75 -34.74 -19.71
C ARG A 28 -19.84 -35.95 -19.94
N LEU A 29 -19.53 -36.73 -18.91
CA LEU A 29 -18.87 -38.03 -19.09
C LEU A 29 -19.95 -39.08 -19.43
N SER A 30 -19.81 -39.71 -20.59
CA SER A 30 -20.65 -40.80 -21.05
C SER A 30 -20.39 -42.05 -20.21
N ASN A 31 -21.47 -42.64 -19.72
CA ASN A 31 -21.46 -43.86 -18.92
C ASN A 31 -21.39 -45.07 -19.86
N SER A 32 -20.20 -45.64 -20.09
CA SER A 32 -20.07 -46.89 -20.85
C SER A 32 -18.78 -47.63 -20.50
N SER A 33 -18.59 -47.97 -19.21
CA SER A 33 -17.57 -48.95 -18.78
C SER A 33 -17.72 -49.35 -17.31
N MET A 34 -18.96 -49.53 -16.83
CA MET A 34 -19.22 -49.93 -15.44
C MET A 34 -20.24 -51.06 -15.32
N GLU A 35 -20.17 -52.07 -16.20
CA GLU A 35 -20.94 -53.32 -16.04
C GLU A 35 -20.09 -54.58 -15.84
N SER A 36 -18.76 -54.54 -15.92
CA SER A 36 -17.95 -55.76 -15.77
C SER A 36 -17.42 -56.04 -14.37
N VAL A 37 -17.65 -55.16 -13.38
CA VAL A 37 -17.09 -55.33 -12.01
C VAL A 37 -18.09 -55.97 -11.03
N PHE A 38 -19.38 -56.04 -11.35
CA PHE A 38 -20.42 -56.50 -10.41
C PHE A 38 -20.62 -58.02 -10.34
N SER A 39 -19.83 -58.84 -11.05
CA SER A 39 -20.03 -60.31 -11.05
C SER A 39 -19.18 -61.09 -10.04
N SER A 40 -18.31 -60.46 -9.24
CA SER A 40 -17.40 -61.20 -8.33
C SER A 40 -17.37 -60.67 -6.89
N ILE A 41 -18.54 -60.36 -6.34
CA ILE A 41 -18.68 -60.04 -4.90
C ILE A 41 -19.59 -61.09 -4.25
N ASN A 42 -19.13 -62.33 -4.23
CA ASN A 42 -19.70 -63.36 -3.36
C ASN A 42 -18.54 -64.04 -2.63
N LYS A 43 -18.51 -63.89 -1.30
CA LYS A 43 -17.55 -64.44 -0.31
C LYS A 43 -16.43 -63.52 0.17
N PHE A 44 -16.74 -62.30 0.58
CA PHE A 44 -15.86 -61.60 1.53
C PHE A 44 -16.62 -61.23 2.81
N SER A 45 -16.10 -61.72 3.93
CA SER A 45 -16.60 -61.43 5.29
C SER A 45 -16.61 -59.92 5.52
N GLY A 46 -17.62 -59.39 6.23
CA GLY A 46 -17.78 -57.95 6.49
C GLY A 46 -16.53 -57.29 7.10
N PHE A 47 -15.69 -58.06 7.77
CA PHE A 47 -14.39 -57.61 8.29
C PHE A 47 -13.38 -57.25 7.18
N THR A 48 -13.41 -57.95 6.04
CA THR A 48 -12.48 -57.73 4.93
C THR A 48 -12.87 -56.50 4.11
N LEU A 49 -14.17 -56.23 3.95
CA LEU A 49 -14.69 -55.01 3.34
C LEU A 49 -14.35 -53.76 4.17
N LEU A 50 -14.45 -53.86 5.50
CA LEU A 50 -14.06 -52.78 6.42
C LEU A 50 -12.55 -52.50 6.34
N PHE A 51 -11.72 -53.54 6.28
CA PHE A 51 -10.26 -53.40 6.13
C PHE A 51 -9.87 -52.75 4.80
N VAL A 52 -10.53 -53.11 3.68
CA VAL A 52 -10.27 -52.49 2.36
C VAL A 52 -10.71 -51.03 2.35
N PHE A 53 -11.83 -50.68 2.99
CA PHE A 53 -12.29 -49.30 3.11
C PHE A 53 -11.33 -48.46 3.97
N LEU A 54 -10.85 -48.99 5.10
CA LEU A 54 -9.85 -48.36 5.95
C LEU A 54 -8.49 -48.23 5.24
N LEU A 55 -8.04 -49.24 4.49
CA LEU A 55 -6.82 -49.16 3.67
C LEU A 55 -6.94 -48.16 2.52
N SER A 56 -8.11 -48.00 1.89
CA SER A 56 -8.33 -46.96 0.87
C SER A 56 -8.32 -45.54 1.46
N CYS A 57 -8.61 -45.41 2.75
CA CYS A 57 -8.54 -44.14 3.48
C CYS A 57 -7.08 -43.77 3.81
N SER A 58 -6.21 -44.78 4.01
CA SER A 58 -4.78 -44.62 4.25
C SER A 58 -3.96 -44.28 2.99
N THR A 59 -4.46 -44.61 1.80
CA THR A 59 -3.80 -44.28 0.51
C THR A 59 -4.25 -42.94 -0.07
N PHE A 60 -5.29 -42.32 0.50
CA PHE A 60 -5.59 -40.90 0.34
C PHE A 60 -4.85 -40.08 1.40
N THR A 61 -3.52 -40.21 1.47
CA THR A 61 -2.71 -39.12 1.97
C THR A 61 -2.81 -37.99 0.96
N CYS A 62 -3.82 -37.15 1.13
CA CYS A 62 -3.86 -35.83 0.52
C CYS A 62 -2.54 -35.17 0.88
N SER A 63 -1.67 -34.99 -0.10
CA SER A 63 -0.51 -34.12 0.02
C SER A 63 -1.04 -32.72 0.25
N THR A 64 -1.27 -32.34 1.50
CA THR A 64 -1.30 -30.94 1.90
C THR A 64 0.14 -30.47 1.89
N GLU A 65 0.72 -30.35 0.69
CA GLU A 65 1.73 -29.35 0.50
C GLU A 65 1.00 -28.02 0.62
N ALA A 66 0.89 -27.53 1.87
CA ALA A 66 0.64 -26.13 2.13
C ALA A 66 1.90 -25.37 1.71
N TYR A 67 2.18 -25.38 0.41
CA TYR A 67 2.84 -24.25 -0.20
C TYR A 67 1.85 -23.11 -0.02
N ASP A 68 2.05 -22.34 1.05
CA ASP A 68 1.54 -20.99 1.10
C ASP A 68 2.15 -20.33 -0.14
N ALA A 69 1.36 -20.23 -1.20
CA ALA A 69 1.77 -19.55 -2.40
C ALA A 69 2.01 -18.12 -1.95
N VAL A 70 3.29 -17.78 -1.66
CA VAL A 70 3.71 -16.44 -1.29
C VAL A 70 3.12 -15.54 -2.35
N ASP A 71 2.08 -14.79 -1.98
CA ASP A 71 1.36 -13.96 -2.93
C ASP A 71 2.34 -12.90 -3.41
N THR A 72 2.86 -13.10 -4.62
CA THR A 72 3.89 -12.28 -5.24
C THR A 72 3.49 -10.81 -5.43
N ARG A 73 2.23 -10.47 -5.09
CA ARG A 73 1.66 -9.11 -5.12
C ARG A 73 1.75 -8.37 -3.79
N GLU A 74 2.03 -9.04 -2.67
CA GLU A 74 2.15 -8.35 -1.38
C GLU A 74 3.37 -7.43 -1.37
N ASN A 75 3.13 -6.15 -1.18
CA ASN A 75 4.18 -5.14 -1.10
C ASN A 75 3.66 -3.88 -0.41
N ILE A 76 4.60 -3.01 -0.07
CA ILE A 76 4.31 -1.60 0.21
C ILE A 76 4.71 -0.80 -1.01
N THR A 77 3.79 0.01 -1.52
CA THR A 77 4.05 0.91 -2.64
C THR A 77 4.10 2.34 -2.14
N ILE A 78 5.21 3.03 -2.38
CA ILE A 78 5.32 4.47 -2.18
C ILE A 78 5.06 5.13 -3.53
N LYS A 79 4.06 5.99 -3.57
CA LYS A 79 3.72 6.81 -4.73
C LYS A 79 4.10 8.25 -4.46
N TRP A 80 4.79 8.88 -5.40
CA TRP A 80 5.25 10.26 -5.32
C TRP A 80 4.61 11.06 -6.46
N ASP A 81 3.65 11.89 -6.13
CA ASP A 81 2.89 12.71 -7.09
C ASP A 81 3.37 14.16 -7.02
N VAL A 82 3.98 14.66 -8.10
CA VAL A 82 4.37 16.08 -8.23
C VAL A 82 3.13 16.87 -8.65
N MET A 83 2.64 17.75 -7.79
CA MET A 83 1.35 18.41 -7.93
C MET A 83 1.44 19.77 -8.64
N SER A 84 2.49 20.54 -8.33
CA SER A 84 2.69 21.88 -8.88
C SER A 84 4.16 22.29 -8.81
N TRP A 85 4.57 23.19 -9.70
CA TRP A 85 5.87 23.86 -9.61
C TRP A 85 5.87 24.96 -8.57
N THR A 86 7.04 25.23 -8.00
CA THR A 86 7.34 26.42 -7.20
C THR A 86 8.49 27.19 -7.88
N PRO A 87 8.87 28.40 -7.42
CA PRO A 87 9.97 29.14 -8.04
C PRO A 87 11.31 28.40 -8.09
N ASP A 88 11.59 27.51 -7.14
CA ASP A 88 12.87 26.78 -7.04
C ASP A 88 12.71 25.25 -6.99
N GLY A 89 11.50 24.72 -7.09
CA GLY A 89 11.24 23.28 -7.01
C GLY A 89 9.78 22.92 -7.28
N TYR A 90 9.17 22.15 -6.38
CA TYR A 90 7.82 21.64 -6.55
C TYR A 90 7.12 21.31 -5.23
N VAL A 91 5.80 21.19 -5.29
CA VAL A 91 4.99 20.56 -4.23
C VAL A 91 4.66 19.14 -4.66
N ALA A 92 4.83 18.18 -3.76
CA ALA A 92 4.45 16.79 -4.00
C ALA A 92 3.63 16.21 -2.84
N VAL A 93 2.81 15.23 -3.18
CA VAL A 93 2.11 14.36 -2.24
C VAL A 93 2.75 12.98 -2.32
N VAL A 94 3.16 12.45 -1.18
CA VAL A 94 3.73 11.11 -1.05
C VAL A 94 2.71 10.24 -0.34
N THR A 95 2.34 9.13 -0.95
CA THR A 95 1.39 8.16 -0.39
C THR A 95 2.06 6.80 -0.26
N ILE A 96 1.96 6.21 0.92
CA ILE A 96 2.44 4.86 1.23
C ILE A 96 1.21 3.96 1.30
N TYR A 97 1.12 3.00 0.39
CA TYR A 97 0.05 2.00 0.34
C TYR A 97 0.57 0.69 0.89
N ASN A 98 -0.17 0.09 1.82
CA ASN A 98 0.10 -1.27 2.27
C ASN A 98 -0.82 -2.26 1.52
N PHE A 99 -0.26 -2.96 0.54
CA PHE A 99 -0.96 -4.01 -0.19
C PHE A 99 -0.69 -5.41 0.36
N GLN A 100 -0.18 -5.52 1.58
CA GLN A 100 0.00 -6.79 2.28
C GLN A 100 -1.31 -7.17 2.96
N LYS A 101 -1.70 -8.44 2.91
CA LYS A 101 -3.00 -8.87 3.46
C LYS A 101 -2.98 -9.08 4.97
N HIS A 102 -1.85 -9.55 5.49
CA HIS A 102 -1.73 -10.01 6.88
C HIS A 102 -0.68 -9.23 7.68
N HIS A 103 -0.01 -8.26 7.06
CA HIS A 103 1.02 -7.47 7.71
C HIS A 103 0.56 -6.04 7.92
N GLU A 104 0.56 -5.60 9.17
CA GLU A 104 0.39 -4.20 9.54
C GLU A 104 1.71 -3.62 10.03
N ILE A 105 1.94 -2.34 9.74
CA ILE A 105 2.98 -1.58 10.43
C ILE A 105 2.36 -1.07 11.73
N LYS A 106 2.84 -1.60 12.86
CA LYS A 106 2.42 -1.20 14.21
C LYS A 106 3.15 0.08 14.66
N ALA A 107 2.74 0.64 15.78
CA ALA A 107 3.46 1.73 16.44
C ALA A 107 4.90 1.26 16.83
N PRO A 108 5.94 2.12 16.77
CA PRO A 108 5.94 3.57 16.50
C PRO A 108 5.76 3.99 15.03
N GLY A 109 5.35 3.07 14.15
CA GLY A 109 4.96 3.38 12.79
C GLY A 109 6.09 3.32 11.78
N TRP A 110 5.75 3.62 10.53
CA TRP A 110 6.72 3.64 9.44
C TRP A 110 7.68 4.83 9.56
N ARG A 111 8.90 4.64 9.07
CA ARG A 111 9.91 5.69 8.87
C ARG A 111 10.38 5.60 7.42
N LEU A 112 10.10 6.64 6.64
CA LEU A 112 10.42 6.68 5.22
C LEU A 112 11.64 7.57 4.99
N GLY A 113 12.72 6.99 4.48
CA GLY A 113 13.91 7.71 4.06
C GLY A 113 14.11 7.66 2.56
N TRP A 114 14.85 8.64 2.04
CA TRP A 114 15.35 8.64 0.66
C TRP A 114 16.57 9.53 0.57
N THR A 115 17.28 9.49 -0.55
CA THR A 115 18.39 10.38 -0.88
C THR A 115 18.00 11.27 -2.06
N TRP A 116 18.20 12.58 -1.90
CA TRP A 116 17.97 13.52 -3.00
C TRP A 116 18.93 13.29 -4.17
N ALA A 117 18.53 13.60 -5.39
CA ALA A 117 19.39 13.38 -6.56
C ALA A 117 20.50 14.42 -6.71
N LYS A 118 20.26 15.67 -6.29
CA LYS A 118 21.13 16.84 -6.44
C LYS A 118 21.38 17.56 -5.11
N LYS A 119 20.81 18.74 -4.88
CA LYS A 119 20.98 19.54 -3.66
C LYS A 119 19.62 20.04 -3.16
N GLU A 120 18.61 19.21 -3.36
CA GLU A 120 17.24 19.47 -2.95
C GLU A 120 17.16 19.60 -1.43
N VAL A 121 16.19 20.39 -0.97
CA VAL A 121 15.87 20.61 0.44
C VAL A 121 14.37 20.49 0.63
N ILE A 122 13.92 20.28 1.86
CA ILE A 122 12.50 20.29 2.23
C ILE A 122 12.20 21.66 2.82
N TRP A 123 11.43 22.48 2.09
CA TRP A 123 10.97 23.77 2.59
C TRP A 123 9.96 23.61 3.72
N SER A 124 8.99 22.71 3.55
CA SER A 124 7.94 22.44 4.52
C SER A 124 7.31 21.07 4.30
N THR A 125 6.60 20.59 5.32
CA THR A 125 5.82 19.35 5.27
C THR A 125 4.46 19.54 5.93
N VAL A 126 3.46 18.76 5.50
CA VAL A 126 2.10 18.71 6.08
C VAL A 126 1.71 17.24 6.22
N GLY A 127 1.16 16.86 7.37
CA GLY A 127 0.82 15.46 7.70
C GLY A 127 2.01 14.59 8.11
N SER A 128 3.24 15.11 8.07
CA SER A 128 4.45 14.40 8.47
C SER A 128 5.48 15.35 9.09
N GLN A 129 6.56 14.81 9.65
CA GLN A 129 7.71 15.57 10.11
C GLN A 129 9.02 14.84 9.80
N THR A 130 10.06 15.58 9.39
CA THR A 130 11.42 15.05 9.30
C THR A 130 12.01 14.80 10.67
N THR A 131 12.75 13.70 10.83
CA THR A 131 13.34 13.34 12.14
C THR A 131 14.55 14.21 12.49
N GLU A 132 15.18 14.81 11.48
CA GLU A 132 16.33 15.68 11.62
C GLU A 132 16.26 16.83 10.60
N GLN A 133 16.72 18.02 10.99
CA GLN A 133 16.83 19.16 10.10
C GLN A 133 18.13 19.11 9.26
N GLY A 134 19.26 18.68 9.86
CA GLY A 134 20.57 18.71 9.21
C GLY A 134 21.21 20.11 9.19
N ASP A 135 22.32 20.25 8.46
CA ASP A 135 23.03 21.54 8.34
C ASP A 135 22.36 22.44 7.29
N CYS A 136 21.61 23.42 7.76
CA CYS A 136 20.98 24.46 6.96
C CYS A 136 21.73 25.81 6.97
N SER A 137 22.99 25.86 7.44
CA SER A 137 23.74 27.12 7.63
C SER A 137 23.87 28.01 6.38
N LYS A 138 23.76 27.42 5.19
CA LYS A 138 23.73 28.15 3.91
C LYS A 138 22.54 29.15 3.81
N TYR A 139 21.46 28.89 4.52
CA TYR A 139 20.22 29.68 4.46
C TYR A 139 20.17 30.70 5.60
N LYS A 140 20.34 31.99 5.28
CA LYS A 140 20.46 33.08 6.26
C LYS A 140 19.13 33.69 6.74
N GLY A 141 18.00 33.28 6.15
CA GLY A 141 16.68 33.86 6.43
C GLY A 141 15.62 32.77 6.56
N ASN A 142 14.91 32.48 5.47
CA ASN A 142 14.01 31.32 5.43
C ASN A 142 14.85 30.04 5.46
N VAL A 143 14.88 29.39 6.63
CA VAL A 143 15.57 28.12 6.84
C VAL A 143 14.62 26.98 6.43
N PRO A 144 15.04 26.05 5.56
CA PRO A 144 14.22 24.89 5.22
C PRO A 144 13.91 24.02 6.44
N HIS A 145 12.76 23.35 6.40
CA HIS A 145 12.37 22.31 7.36
C HIS A 145 13.43 21.21 7.47
N SER A 146 14.09 20.83 6.37
CA SER A 146 15.26 19.95 6.39
C SER A 146 16.19 20.20 5.21
N CYS A 147 17.49 20.25 5.48
CA CYS A 147 18.57 20.35 4.51
C CYS A 147 19.39 19.05 4.39
N LYS A 148 18.97 17.97 5.06
CA LYS A 148 19.63 16.67 4.90
C LYS A 148 19.54 16.20 3.46
N LYS A 149 20.67 15.67 2.98
CA LYS A 149 20.78 15.00 1.68
C LYS A 149 19.95 13.71 1.63
N ASP A 150 19.81 13.07 2.79
CA ASP A 150 19.16 11.79 3.05
C ASP A 150 18.11 11.91 4.17
N PRO A 151 17.05 12.71 3.97
CA PRO A 151 16.06 12.94 5.03
C PRO A 151 15.30 11.64 5.36
N THR A 152 14.92 11.51 6.63
CA THR A 152 13.93 10.53 7.09
C THR A 152 12.71 11.26 7.61
N VAL A 153 11.54 10.82 7.18
CA VAL A 153 10.24 11.39 7.53
C VAL A 153 9.40 10.35 8.28
N VAL A 154 8.64 10.84 9.25
CA VAL A 154 7.64 10.09 10.01
C VAL A 154 6.29 10.77 9.91
N ASP A 155 5.24 9.98 10.01
CA ASP A 155 3.87 10.49 10.10
C ASP A 155 3.67 11.29 11.40
N LEU A 156 2.76 12.26 11.37
CA LEU A 156 2.36 12.97 12.59
C LEU A 156 1.50 12.07 13.49
N LEU A 157 1.37 12.46 14.76
CA LEU A 157 0.56 11.71 15.73
C LEU A 157 -0.94 12.03 15.60
N PRO A 158 -1.82 11.12 16.05
CA PRO A 158 -3.24 11.42 16.20
C PRO A 158 -3.46 12.68 17.07
N GLY A 159 -4.46 13.49 16.70
CA GLY A 159 -4.73 14.77 17.37
C GLY A 159 -4.02 15.98 16.77
N THR A 160 -3.24 15.79 15.71
CA THR A 160 -2.66 16.87 14.90
C THR A 160 -3.75 17.89 14.48
N PRO A 161 -3.51 19.22 14.55
CA PRO A 161 -4.48 20.23 14.11
C PRO A 161 -4.90 20.09 12.65
N TYR A 162 -6.17 20.38 12.33
CA TYR A 162 -6.74 20.16 10.98
C TYR A 162 -5.95 20.85 9.85
N ASN A 163 -5.43 22.06 10.09
CA ASN A 163 -4.62 22.80 9.10
C ASN A 163 -3.23 22.17 8.84
N GLN A 164 -2.84 21.16 9.60
CA GLN A 164 -1.61 20.40 9.44
C GLN A 164 -1.87 18.96 8.98
N GLN A 165 -3.11 18.62 8.66
CA GLN A 165 -3.49 17.30 8.18
C GLN A 165 -3.57 17.26 6.65
N VAL A 166 -3.28 16.09 6.10
CA VAL A 166 -3.65 15.70 4.74
C VAL A 166 -4.45 14.39 4.81
N GLU A 167 -5.03 13.99 3.68
CA GLU A 167 -5.80 12.74 3.61
C GLU A 167 -4.96 11.54 4.07
N ASN A 168 -5.53 10.66 4.90
CA ASN A 168 -4.88 9.45 5.40
C ASN A 168 -3.60 9.65 6.25
N CYS A 169 -3.22 10.88 6.60
CA CYS A 169 -2.10 11.13 7.51
C CYS A 169 -2.45 10.86 8.97
N CYS A 170 -1.45 11.09 9.80
CA CYS A 170 -1.59 11.48 11.18
C CYS A 170 -2.06 10.34 12.09
N LYS A 171 -1.67 9.11 11.75
CA LYS A 171 -1.95 7.88 12.47
C LYS A 171 -0.73 7.42 13.30
N GLY A 172 0.29 8.28 13.45
CA GLY A 172 1.56 7.93 14.08
C GLY A 172 2.31 6.84 13.31
N GLY A 173 2.11 6.78 12.00
CA GLY A 173 2.78 5.85 11.10
C GLY A 173 2.25 4.42 11.16
N VAL A 174 1.16 4.18 11.90
CA VAL A 174 0.46 2.89 11.87
C VAL A 174 -0.20 2.72 10.51
N LEU A 175 0.05 1.59 9.85
CA LEU A 175 -0.44 1.32 8.50
C LEU A 175 -0.99 -0.10 8.39
N LYS A 176 -2.32 -0.21 8.33
CA LYS A 176 -3.05 -1.47 8.27
C LYS A 176 -3.03 -2.10 6.86
N PRO A 177 -3.32 -3.41 6.74
CA PRO A 177 -3.57 -4.05 5.45
C PRO A 177 -4.58 -3.28 4.61
N TRP A 178 -4.27 -3.05 3.34
CA TRP A 178 -5.10 -2.34 2.36
C TRP A 178 -5.43 -0.88 2.71
N ASP A 179 -4.68 -0.29 3.65
CA ASP A 179 -4.79 1.12 4.02
C ASP A 179 -3.67 1.95 3.36
N ALA A 180 -3.81 3.27 3.47
CA ALA A 180 -2.83 4.24 3.03
C ALA A 180 -2.44 5.21 4.16
N SER A 181 -1.25 5.77 4.02
CA SER A 181 -0.77 6.92 4.78
C SER A 181 -0.16 7.93 3.81
N SER A 182 -0.41 9.22 3.99
CA SER A 182 0.09 10.23 3.07
C SER A 182 0.55 11.50 3.76
N PHE A 183 1.43 12.23 3.08
CA PHE A 183 1.94 13.51 3.51
C PHE A 183 2.29 14.39 2.31
N GLN A 184 2.29 15.70 2.52
CA GLN A 184 2.68 16.68 1.52
C GLN A 184 4.05 17.25 1.86
N LEU A 185 4.83 17.54 0.83
CA LEU A 185 6.14 18.14 0.94
C LEU A 185 6.33 19.24 -0.10
N SER A 186 6.94 20.34 0.32
CA SER A 186 7.45 21.38 -0.56
C SER A 186 8.96 21.17 -0.72
N VAL A 187 9.40 20.84 -1.94
CA VAL A 187 10.82 20.60 -2.25
C VAL A 187 11.39 21.84 -2.89
N GLY A 188 12.54 22.28 -2.37
CA GLY A 188 13.35 23.35 -2.94
C GLY A 188 14.55 22.83 -3.71
N SER A 189 15.15 23.69 -4.53
CA SER A 189 16.36 23.39 -5.32
C SER A 189 16.29 22.13 -6.21
N ALA A 190 15.09 21.75 -6.65
CA ALA A 190 14.83 20.52 -7.40
C ALA A 190 14.64 20.72 -8.92
N GLY A 191 14.60 21.97 -9.38
CA GLY A 191 14.20 22.35 -10.73
C GLY A 191 12.69 22.42 -10.89
N THR A 192 12.21 23.05 -11.96
CA THR A 192 10.81 23.50 -12.10
C THR A 192 10.12 22.99 -13.36
N THR A 193 10.68 21.95 -13.99
CA THR A 193 10.11 21.32 -15.19
C THR A 193 10.28 19.80 -15.14
N ASN A 194 9.46 19.09 -15.92
CA ASN A 194 9.54 17.63 -16.08
C ASN A 194 10.92 17.13 -16.59
N LYS A 195 11.73 18.00 -17.21
CA LYS A 195 13.07 17.65 -17.72
C LYS A 195 14.16 17.86 -16.67
N THR A 196 14.01 18.89 -15.84
CA THR A 196 15.05 19.30 -14.88
C THR A 196 14.94 18.57 -13.54
N VAL A 197 13.72 18.22 -13.16
CA VAL A 197 13.41 17.51 -11.93
C VAL A 197 13.96 16.10 -11.99
N ARG A 198 14.63 15.70 -10.91
CA ARG A 198 15.18 14.36 -10.76
C ARG A 198 14.48 13.66 -9.62
N MET A 199 14.17 12.40 -9.87
CA MET A 199 13.55 11.51 -8.91
C MET A 199 14.51 11.23 -7.75
N PRO A 200 14.02 11.19 -6.49
CA PRO A 200 14.81 10.74 -5.36
C PRO A 200 15.30 9.30 -5.56
N LYS A 201 16.36 8.94 -4.84
CA LYS A 201 17.06 7.66 -4.97
C LYS A 201 17.15 7.00 -3.60
N HIS A 202 17.44 5.70 -3.59
CA HIS A 202 17.74 4.94 -2.37
C HIS A 202 16.67 5.11 -1.29
N PHE A 203 15.43 4.78 -1.64
CA PHE A 203 14.35 4.78 -0.67
C PHE A 203 14.61 3.71 0.39
N THR A 204 14.33 4.03 1.65
CA THR A 204 14.36 3.11 2.78
C THR A 204 13.03 3.20 3.49
N LEU A 205 12.45 2.06 3.85
CA LEU A 205 11.21 2.02 4.61
C LEU A 205 11.44 1.11 5.81
N ASN A 206 11.52 1.72 6.99
CA ASN A 206 11.71 0.99 8.23
C ASN A 206 10.39 0.92 8.99
N ALA A 207 10.07 -0.26 9.49
CA ALA A 207 8.97 -0.50 10.41
C ALA A 207 9.54 -1.00 11.75
N PRO A 208 8.74 -1.01 12.82
CA PRO A 208 9.20 -1.55 14.09
C PRO A 208 9.54 -3.03 13.96
N GLY A 209 10.79 -3.38 14.29
CA GLY A 209 11.30 -4.74 14.24
C GLY A 209 11.74 -5.25 12.86
N ASN A 210 11.36 -4.58 11.77
CA ASN A 210 11.65 -5.04 10.40
C ASN A 210 12.01 -3.88 9.46
N ALA A 211 12.94 -4.11 8.54
CA ALA A 211 13.26 -3.17 7.47
C ALA A 211 12.75 -3.72 6.13
N TYR A 212 12.11 -2.87 5.32
CA TYR A 212 11.72 -3.23 3.96
C TYR A 212 12.83 -2.88 2.98
N THR A 213 13.03 -3.74 2.00
CA THR A 213 13.93 -3.48 0.88
C THR A 213 13.15 -2.81 -0.25
N CYS A 214 13.50 -1.55 -0.55
CA CYS A 214 12.86 -0.79 -1.62
C CYS A 214 13.66 -0.86 -2.93
N GLY A 215 12.95 -1.08 -4.03
CA GLY A 215 13.52 -1.05 -5.37
C GLY A 215 13.80 0.39 -5.87
N PRO A 216 14.35 0.52 -7.09
CA PRO A 216 14.49 1.83 -7.71
C PRO A 216 13.12 2.43 -8.01
N ALA A 217 13.02 3.75 -7.88
CA ALA A 217 11.83 4.48 -8.27
C ALA A 217 11.63 4.42 -9.79
N LYS A 218 10.36 4.36 -10.23
CA LYS A 218 9.97 4.25 -11.65
C LYS A 218 8.97 5.33 -12.01
N ILE A 219 9.13 5.91 -13.20
CA ILE A 219 8.14 6.83 -13.77
C ILE A 219 6.96 6.02 -14.28
N VAL A 220 5.75 6.45 -13.94
CA VAL A 220 4.50 5.83 -14.37
C VAL A 220 3.56 6.89 -14.95
N GLN A 221 2.40 6.43 -15.44
CA GLN A 221 1.34 7.34 -15.84
C GLN A 221 0.94 8.25 -14.69
N THR A 222 0.74 9.53 -14.99
CA THR A 222 0.43 10.54 -13.99
C THR A 222 -0.94 10.31 -13.35
N THR A 223 -0.97 10.36 -12.01
CA THR A 223 -2.18 10.18 -11.21
C THR A 223 -3.22 11.24 -11.53
N ARG A 224 -4.48 10.82 -11.69
CA ARG A 224 -5.64 11.71 -11.78
C ARG A 224 -6.36 11.74 -10.43
N PHE A 225 -6.72 12.94 -9.99
CA PHE A 225 -7.45 13.18 -8.76
C PHE A 225 -8.82 13.71 -9.11
N ILE A 226 -9.86 13.00 -8.66
CA ILE A 226 -11.24 13.41 -8.84
C ILE A 226 -11.68 14.03 -7.52
N SER A 227 -12.15 15.27 -7.59
CA SER A 227 -12.75 15.98 -6.45
C SER A 227 -13.92 15.19 -5.84
N GLN A 228 -14.18 15.39 -4.55
CA GLN A 228 -15.24 14.68 -3.83
C GLN A 228 -16.63 14.91 -4.43
N ASP A 229 -16.90 16.11 -4.95
CA ASP A 229 -18.14 16.45 -5.65
C ASP A 229 -18.20 15.91 -7.09
N LYS A 230 -17.11 15.26 -7.56
CA LYS A 230 -16.91 14.70 -8.90
C LYS A 230 -16.97 15.72 -10.04
N ARG A 231 -16.91 17.01 -9.75
CA ARG A 231 -17.03 18.07 -10.77
C ARG A 231 -15.72 18.44 -11.42
N ARG A 232 -14.60 18.25 -10.71
CA ARG A 232 -13.25 18.60 -11.15
C ARG A 232 -12.34 17.38 -11.13
N THR A 233 -11.59 17.21 -12.22
CA THR A 233 -10.47 16.28 -12.29
C THR A 233 -9.18 17.09 -12.43
N THR A 234 -8.22 16.86 -11.56
CA THR A 234 -6.86 17.37 -11.68
C THR A 234 -5.89 16.22 -11.92
N GLN A 235 -4.66 16.53 -12.30
CA GLN A 235 -3.65 15.52 -12.61
C GLN A 235 -2.31 15.95 -12.05
N ALA A 236 -1.54 14.99 -11.54
CA ALA A 236 -0.14 15.22 -11.21
C ALA A 236 0.66 15.57 -12.46
N LEU A 237 1.67 16.44 -12.32
CA LEU A 237 2.61 16.79 -13.39
C LEU A 237 3.56 15.63 -13.69
N MET A 238 3.92 14.86 -12.66
CA MET A 238 4.74 13.65 -12.73
C MET A 238 4.29 12.69 -11.62
N THR A 239 4.34 11.38 -11.88
CA THR A 239 4.12 10.36 -10.86
C THR A 239 5.23 9.33 -10.90
N TRP A 240 5.77 9.02 -9.73
CA TRP A 240 6.74 7.96 -9.53
C TRP A 240 6.22 6.93 -8.55
N ILE A 241 6.63 5.67 -8.74
CA ILE A 241 6.36 4.60 -7.79
C ILE A 241 7.65 3.94 -7.33
N VAL A 242 7.67 3.53 -6.07
CA VAL A 242 8.70 2.69 -5.47
C VAL A 242 7.98 1.51 -4.84
N ILE A 243 8.48 0.31 -5.12
CA ILE A 243 7.94 -0.91 -4.52
C ILE A 243 8.93 -1.36 -3.46
N CYS A 244 8.45 -1.52 -2.24
CA CYS A 244 9.18 -2.05 -1.09
C CYS A 244 8.60 -3.41 -0.72
N LYS A 245 9.49 -4.38 -0.53
CA LYS A 245 9.14 -5.74 -0.12
C LYS A 245 9.84 -6.06 1.18
N PHE A 246 9.23 -6.96 1.93
CA PHE A 246 9.85 -7.58 3.09
C PHE A 246 11.09 -8.37 2.64
#